data_AF-A0A7Y3DNX5-F1
#
_entry.id   AF-A0A7Y3DNX5-F1
#
_cell.length_a   1.000
_cell.length_b   1.000
_cell.length_c   1.000
_cell.angle_alpha   90.00
_cell.angle_beta   90.00
_cell.angle_gamma   90.00
#
_symmetry.space_group_name_H-M   'P 1'
#
loop_
_entity.id
_entity.type
_entity.pdbx_description
1 polymer ?
#
loop_
_entity_poly.entity_id
_entity_poly.type
_entity_poly.pdbx_seq_one_letter_code
_entity_poly.pdbx_strand_id
1 'polypeptide(L)'
;MIEGKKRFCTNLKSSRGFTVLELVFVFATICVMSTIAVKGYMDSRMHVVNASALAEARGLGKSVISVFLDGRDVDLAHLPGDGPKVGAVDTNGNPRPAIFTLSGGMQALIIGNSPPGGKGTCTATVWHPRGSGKTFTVIIDEVADVTSFPDY
;
A
#
# COMPACT_ATOMS: atom_id res chain seq x y z
N MET A 1 -17.41 55.11 61.79
CA MET A 1 -17.88 53.73 61.51
C MET A 1 -17.10 53.20 60.31
N ILE A 2 -16.09 52.39 60.64
CA ILE A 2 -15.31 51.39 59.88
C ILE A 2 -14.80 51.73 58.47
N GLU A 3 -13.52 52.09 58.48
CA GLU A 3 -12.51 52.06 57.44
C GLU A 3 -12.23 50.62 56.97
N GLY A 4 -12.39 50.34 55.67
CA GLY A 4 -12.32 48.99 55.10
C GLY A 4 -11.41 48.87 53.88
N LYS A 5 -10.24 49.52 53.89
CA LYS A 5 -9.24 49.42 52.83
C LYS A 5 -8.21 48.32 53.16
N LYS A 6 -8.50 47.04 52.91
CA LYS A 6 -7.47 45.98 53.01
C LYS A 6 -7.58 44.88 51.96
N ARG A 7 -6.60 44.95 51.04
CA ARG A 7 -5.80 43.84 50.48
C ARG A 7 -6.49 42.92 49.47
N PHE A 8 -6.48 43.35 48.21
CA PHE A 8 -6.57 42.48 47.02
C PHE A 8 -5.18 41.98 46.56
N CYS A 9 -4.22 41.89 47.48
CA CYS A 9 -2.86 41.42 47.19
C CYS A 9 -2.55 40.25 48.12
N THR A 10 -3.14 39.09 47.84
CA THR A 10 -2.75 37.82 48.46
C THR A 10 -2.33 36.85 47.36
N ASN A 11 -1.02 36.61 47.33
CA ASN A 11 -0.36 35.37 46.88
C ASN A 11 -0.46 34.97 45.40
N LEU A 12 0.33 35.66 44.56
CA LEU A 12 0.97 35.05 43.37
C LEU A 12 2.37 34.49 43.68
N LYS A 13 2.68 34.20 44.96
CA LYS A 13 3.90 33.52 45.36
C LYS A 13 3.54 32.10 45.77
N SER A 14 4.06 31.14 45.00
CA SER A 14 3.96 29.70 45.23
C SER A 14 2.69 29.02 44.72
N SER A 15 2.55 29.00 43.39
CA SER A 15 2.03 27.82 42.70
C SER A 15 3.19 27.27 41.89
N ARG A 16 3.68 26.06 42.22
CA ARG A 16 4.54 25.25 41.34
C ARG A 16 3.69 24.78 40.14
N GLY A 17 3.14 25.72 39.39
CA GLY A 17 2.28 25.50 38.25
C GLY A 17 2.99 25.98 36.99
N PHE A 18 2.73 25.28 35.89
CA PHE A 18 3.29 25.57 34.58
C PHE A 18 3.00 27.02 34.18
N THR A 19 4.02 27.78 33.82
CA THR A 19 3.82 29.15 33.35
C THR A 19 3.20 29.13 31.94
N VAL A 20 2.38 30.13 31.60
CA VAL A 20 1.82 30.27 30.24
C VAL A 20 2.95 30.36 29.20
N LEU A 21 4.09 30.95 29.58
CA LEU A 21 5.27 31.06 28.74
C LEU A 21 5.95 29.70 28.49
N GLU A 22 6.09 28.85 29.51
CA GLU A 22 6.54 27.45 29.31
C GLU A 22 5.60 26.68 28.38
N LEU A 23 4.29 26.91 28.49
CA LEU A 23 3.29 26.26 27.63
C LEU A 23 3.49 26.64 26.16
N VAL A 24 3.67 27.93 25.87
CA VAL A 24 3.92 28.41 24.51
C VAL A 24 5.22 27.83 23.94
N PHE A 25 6.27 27.73 24.76
CA PHE A 25 7.54 27.15 24.32
C PHE A 25 7.42 25.65 24.01
N VAL A 26 6.67 24.90 24.81
CA VAL A 26 6.39 23.47 24.55
C VAL A 26 5.57 23.31 23.26
N PHE A 27 4.52 24.11 23.04
CA PHE A 27 3.77 24.05 21.79
C PHE A 27 4.63 24.39 20.57
N ALA A 28 5.51 25.39 20.67
CA ALA A 28 6.42 25.75 19.58
C ALA A 28 7.33 24.59 19.20
N THR A 29 7.91 23.88 20.18
CA THR A 29 8.79 22.73 19.90
C THR A 29 8.03 21.54 19.33
N ILE A 30 6.81 21.24 19.83
CA ILE A 30 5.94 20.18 19.28
C ILE A 30 5.57 20.47 17.82
N CYS A 31 5.25 21.72 17.48
CA CYS A 31 4.91 22.10 16.10
C CYS A 31 6.08 21.83 15.14
N VAL A 32 7.30 22.22 15.52
CA VAL A 32 8.49 21.98 14.70
C VAL A 32 8.72 20.48 14.52
N MET A 33 8.68 19.69 15.59
CA MET A 33 8.87 18.23 15.51
C MET A 33 7.78 17.55 14.67
N SER A 34 6.51 17.97 14.82
CA SER A 34 5.38 17.39 14.08
C SER A 34 5.55 17.56 12.57
N THR A 35 5.98 18.74 12.11
CA THR A 35 6.15 18.98 10.66
C THR A 35 7.20 18.08 10.02
N ILE A 36 8.31 17.78 10.71
CA ILE A 36 9.35 16.88 10.21
C ILE A 36 8.86 15.43 10.26
N ALA A 37 8.21 15.04 11.36
CA ALA A 37 7.69 13.69 11.55
C ALA A 37 6.63 13.32 10.50
N VAL A 38 5.74 14.25 10.13
CA VAL A 38 4.69 14.00 9.13
C VAL A 38 5.30 13.67 7.76
N LYS A 39 6.33 14.40 7.32
CA LYS A 39 6.99 14.11 6.04
C LYS A 39 7.63 12.72 6.03
N GLY A 40 8.42 12.41 7.05
CA GLY A 40 9.06 11.09 7.16
C GLY A 40 8.06 9.94 7.27
N TYR A 41 6.92 10.17 7.93
CA TYR A 41 5.83 9.20 8.00
C TYR A 41 5.16 8.96 6.64
N MET A 42 4.87 10.01 5.88
CA MET A 42 4.29 9.87 4.54
C MET A 42 5.21 9.09 3.59
N ASP A 43 6.50 9.40 3.59
CA ASP A 43 7.49 8.70 2.75
C ASP A 43 7.59 7.23 3.13
N SER A 44 7.68 6.93 4.43
CA SER A 44 7.72 5.55 4.93
C SER A 44 6.48 4.76 4.51
N ARG A 45 5.29 5.38 4.58
CA ARG A 45 4.05 4.72 4.12
C ARG A 45 4.07 4.45 2.63
N MET A 46 4.55 5.38 1.81
CA MET A 46 4.66 5.16 0.36
C MET A 46 5.63 4.02 0.04
N HIS A 47 6.76 3.92 0.74
CA HIS A 47 7.70 2.81 0.58
C HIS A 47 7.07 1.46 0.93
N VAL A 48 6.32 1.37 2.03
CA VAL A 48 5.63 0.13 2.42
C VAL A 48 4.60 -0.29 1.37
N VAL A 49 3.82 0.66 0.87
CA VAL A 49 2.79 0.40 -0.16
C VAL A 49 3.42 -0.05 -1.48
N ASN A 50 4.55 0.54 -1.87
CA ASN A 50 5.27 0.12 -3.08
C ASN A 50 5.90 -1.27 -2.89
N ALA A 51 6.45 -1.56 -1.71
CA ALA A 51 7.02 -2.86 -1.40
C ALA A 51 5.96 -3.97 -1.41
N SER A 52 4.74 -3.70 -0.92
CA SER A 52 3.64 -4.66 -1.00
C SER A 52 3.16 -4.88 -2.44
N ALA A 53 3.05 -3.83 -3.26
CA ALA A 53 2.70 -3.97 -4.68
C ALA A 53 3.74 -4.81 -5.44
N LEU A 54 5.04 -4.61 -5.16
CA LEU A 54 6.11 -5.44 -5.72
C LEU A 54 6.02 -6.90 -5.24
N ALA A 55 5.73 -7.13 -3.96
CA ALA A 55 5.56 -8.47 -3.42
C ALA A 55 4.39 -9.21 -4.06
N GLU A 56 3.28 -8.50 -4.33
CA GLU A 56 2.13 -9.07 -5.04
C GLU A 56 2.42 -9.38 -6.50
N ALA A 57 3.09 -8.46 -7.22
CA ALA A 57 3.50 -8.72 -8.59
C ALA A 57 4.34 -10.02 -8.69
N ARG A 58 5.24 -10.24 -7.72
CA ARG A 58 6.05 -11.47 -7.62
C ARG A 58 5.22 -12.70 -7.26
N GLY A 59 4.31 -12.57 -6.29
CA GLY A 59 3.42 -13.67 -5.87
C GLY A 59 2.49 -14.11 -7.00
N LEU A 60 1.95 -13.14 -7.73
CA LEU A 60 1.15 -13.36 -8.92
C LEU A 60 1.95 -14.09 -9.99
N GLY A 61 3.16 -13.61 -10.32
CA GLY A 61 4.02 -14.27 -11.30
C GLY A 61 4.30 -15.73 -10.98
N LYS A 62 4.62 -16.05 -9.72
CA LYS A 62 4.80 -17.44 -9.28
C LYS A 62 3.53 -18.29 -9.44
N SER A 63 2.38 -17.72 -9.12
CA SER A 63 1.09 -18.41 -9.23
C SER A 63 0.75 -18.70 -10.69
N VAL A 64 1.00 -17.75 -11.59
CA VAL A 64 0.81 -17.93 -13.03
C VAL A 64 1.77 -18.98 -13.60
N ILE A 65 3.05 -18.95 -13.21
CA ILE A 65 4.02 -19.99 -13.63
C ILE A 65 3.54 -21.38 -13.21
N SER A 66 3.02 -21.53 -11.99
CA SER A 66 2.49 -22.83 -11.54
C SER A 66 1.34 -23.33 -12.43
N VAL A 67 0.49 -22.41 -12.91
CA VAL A 67 -0.62 -22.73 -13.81
C VAL A 67 -0.13 -23.19 -15.18
N PHE A 68 0.91 -22.52 -15.72
CA PHE A 68 1.52 -22.92 -16.99
C PHE A 68 2.17 -24.29 -16.88
N LEU A 69 2.94 -24.54 -15.82
CA LEU A 69 3.59 -25.84 -15.57
C LEU A 69 2.58 -26.98 -15.37
N ASP A 70 1.45 -26.70 -14.70
CA ASP A 70 0.38 -27.68 -14.50
C ASP A 70 -0.46 -27.91 -15.77
N GLY A 71 -0.27 -27.13 -16.83
CA GLY A 71 -1.02 -27.25 -18.07
C GLY A 71 -2.50 -26.85 -17.96
N ARG A 72 -2.86 -26.05 -16.95
CA ARG A 72 -4.26 -25.74 -16.63
C ARG A 72 -4.79 -24.62 -17.54
N ASP A 73 -6.02 -24.79 -18.02
CA ASP A 73 -6.76 -23.75 -18.75
C ASP A 73 -7.25 -22.67 -17.79
N VAL A 74 -6.73 -21.44 -17.89
CA VAL A 74 -7.06 -20.31 -17.00
C VAL A 74 -7.17 -19.04 -17.82
N ASP A 75 -8.25 -18.31 -17.57
CA ASP A 75 -8.31 -16.93 -18.02
C ASP A 75 -7.52 -16.05 -17.03
N LEU A 76 -6.38 -15.57 -17.49
CA LEU A 76 -5.51 -14.69 -16.72
C LEU A 76 -5.85 -13.23 -16.95
N ALA A 77 -6.73 -12.90 -17.92
CA ALA A 77 -7.13 -11.54 -18.20
C ALA A 77 -7.77 -10.93 -16.95
N HIS A 78 -7.31 -9.73 -16.60
CA HIS A 78 -7.78 -9.04 -15.42
C HIS A 78 -7.67 -7.54 -15.60
N LEU A 79 -8.78 -6.84 -15.39
CA LEU A 79 -8.88 -5.39 -15.44
C LEU A 79 -8.91 -4.80 -14.01
N PRO A 80 -8.56 -3.51 -13.84
CA PRO A 80 -8.53 -2.84 -12.53
C PRO A 80 -9.86 -2.73 -11.78
N GLY A 81 -10.95 -3.25 -12.37
CA GLY A 81 -12.31 -3.31 -11.81
C GLY A 81 -12.85 -4.72 -11.56
N ASP A 82 -12.10 -5.77 -11.91
CA ASP A 82 -12.57 -7.16 -11.84
C ASP A 82 -12.54 -7.75 -10.42
N GLY A 83 -12.14 -6.93 -9.44
CA GLY A 83 -12.02 -7.31 -8.04
C GLY A 83 -10.66 -7.95 -7.70
N PRO A 84 -10.50 -8.54 -6.52
CA PRO A 84 -9.18 -8.98 -6.06
C PRO A 84 -8.77 -10.37 -6.58
N LYS A 85 -9.68 -11.13 -7.20
CA LYS A 85 -9.44 -12.53 -7.57
C LYS A 85 -8.96 -12.64 -9.01
N VAL A 86 -7.80 -13.26 -9.21
CA VAL A 86 -7.22 -13.53 -10.52
C VAL A 86 -7.36 -15.01 -10.86
N GLY A 87 -7.66 -15.32 -12.13
CA GLY A 87 -7.78 -16.70 -12.61
C GLY A 87 -8.95 -17.46 -11.98
N ALA A 88 -10.03 -16.75 -11.66
CA ALA A 88 -11.25 -17.32 -11.07
C ALA A 88 -12.18 -17.95 -12.11
N VAL A 89 -11.85 -17.87 -13.40
CA VAL A 89 -12.56 -18.51 -14.50
C VAL A 89 -11.58 -19.20 -15.45
N ASP A 90 -12.06 -20.18 -16.21
CA ASP A 90 -11.32 -20.74 -17.36
C ASP A 90 -11.52 -19.89 -18.63
N THR A 91 -10.83 -20.23 -19.73
CA THR A 91 -10.94 -19.49 -21.01
C THR A 91 -12.36 -19.54 -21.62
N ASN A 92 -13.23 -20.45 -21.14
CA ASN A 92 -14.63 -20.58 -21.57
C ASN A 92 -15.61 -19.84 -20.62
N GLY A 93 -15.11 -19.18 -19.58
CA GLY A 93 -15.91 -18.44 -18.60
C GLY A 93 -16.51 -19.29 -17.48
N ASN A 94 -16.10 -20.56 -17.32
CA ASN A 94 -16.58 -21.39 -16.21
C ASN A 94 -15.83 -21.05 -14.91
N PRO A 95 -16.53 -20.96 -13.77
CA PRO A 95 -15.91 -20.60 -12.50
C PRO A 95 -14.97 -21.68 -11.96
N ARG A 96 -13.87 -21.24 -11.34
CA ARG A 96 -12.85 -22.07 -10.70
C ARG A 96 -12.23 -21.38 -9.48
N PRO A 97 -11.48 -22.09 -8.63
CA PRO A 97 -10.69 -21.45 -7.57
C PRO A 97 -9.69 -20.47 -8.18
N ALA A 98 -9.68 -19.24 -7.64
CA ALA A 98 -8.74 -18.21 -8.03
C ALA A 98 -7.30 -18.68 -7.77
N ILE A 99 -6.41 -18.40 -8.71
CA ILE A 99 -4.99 -18.80 -8.63
C ILE A 99 -4.21 -17.83 -7.74
N PHE A 100 -4.70 -16.59 -7.62
CA PHE A 100 -4.12 -15.55 -6.80
C PHE A 100 -5.21 -14.59 -6.32
N THR A 101 -5.01 -14.01 -5.14
CA THR A 101 -5.90 -12.98 -4.59
C THR A 101 -5.07 -11.78 -4.16
N LEU A 102 -5.33 -10.63 -4.78
CA LEU A 102 -4.73 -9.34 -4.47
C LEU A 102 -5.16 -8.88 -3.06
N SER A 103 -4.26 -8.23 -2.31
CA SER A 103 -4.62 -7.66 -1.02
C SER A 103 -5.47 -6.40 -1.16
N GLY A 104 -6.13 -6.02 -0.06
CA GLY A 104 -7.06 -4.90 -0.03
C GLY A 104 -6.40 -3.59 -0.50
N GLY A 105 -6.95 -3.01 -1.56
CA GLY A 105 -6.50 -1.74 -2.12
C GLY A 105 -5.52 -1.88 -3.29
N MET A 106 -5.08 -3.08 -3.66
CA MET A 106 -4.26 -3.31 -4.85
C MET A 106 -5.11 -3.39 -6.11
N GLN A 107 -4.52 -2.96 -7.23
CA GLN A 107 -5.07 -3.11 -8.57
C GLN A 107 -4.07 -3.84 -9.44
N ALA A 108 -4.59 -4.67 -10.33
CA ALA A 108 -3.79 -5.32 -11.36
C ALA A 108 -4.44 -5.13 -12.73
N LEU A 109 -3.58 -5.03 -13.74
CA LEU A 109 -3.93 -5.19 -15.14
C LEU A 109 -3.11 -6.39 -15.64
N ILE A 110 -3.79 -7.44 -16.08
CA ILE A 110 -3.15 -8.64 -16.59
C ILE A 110 -3.63 -8.86 -18.02
N ILE A 111 -2.67 -8.96 -18.93
CA ILE A 111 -2.89 -9.20 -20.34
C ILE A 111 -2.19 -10.51 -20.68
N GLY A 112 -2.96 -11.53 -21.05
CA GLY A 112 -2.46 -12.84 -21.46
C GLY A 112 -3.46 -13.94 -21.14
N ASN A 113 -3.34 -15.05 -21.84
CA ASN A 113 -4.20 -16.23 -21.67
C ASN A 113 -3.31 -17.47 -21.55
N SER A 114 -3.76 -18.48 -20.79
CA SER A 114 -3.10 -19.79 -20.74
C SER A 114 -3.96 -20.84 -21.46
N PRO A 115 -3.89 -20.96 -22.80
CA PRO A 115 -4.60 -21.99 -23.52
C PRO A 115 -4.25 -23.40 -23.01
N PRO A 116 -5.15 -24.39 -23.19
CA PRO A 116 -4.94 -25.76 -22.75
C PRO A 116 -3.59 -26.31 -23.27
N GLY A 117 -2.79 -26.91 -22.39
CA GLY A 117 -1.46 -27.44 -22.74
C GLY A 117 -0.28 -26.63 -22.19
N GLY A 118 -0.54 -25.64 -21.34
CA GLY A 118 0.50 -25.00 -20.52
C GLY A 118 1.34 -23.94 -21.23
N LYS A 119 0.92 -23.54 -22.43
CA LYS A 119 1.64 -22.58 -23.25
C LYS A 119 1.03 -21.20 -23.12
N GLY A 120 1.85 -20.19 -22.90
CA GLY A 120 1.35 -18.82 -22.87
C GLY A 120 2.37 -17.81 -22.40
N THR A 121 2.11 -16.56 -22.76
CA THR A 121 2.77 -15.40 -22.18
C THR A 121 1.71 -14.56 -21.49
N CYS A 122 2.06 -13.99 -20.34
CA CYS A 122 1.22 -12.99 -19.72
C CYS A 122 2.08 -11.84 -19.19
N THR A 123 1.54 -10.63 -19.32
CA THR A 123 2.10 -9.43 -18.73
C THR A 123 1.16 -8.98 -17.62
N ALA A 124 1.68 -8.90 -16.41
CA ALA A 124 0.95 -8.44 -15.24
C ALA A 124 1.53 -7.13 -14.72
N THR A 125 0.72 -6.08 -14.66
CA THR A 125 1.07 -4.79 -14.07
C THR A 125 0.27 -4.61 -12.79
N VAL A 126 0.96 -4.44 -11.65
CA VAL A 126 0.34 -4.28 -10.33
C VAL A 126 0.71 -2.92 -9.74
N TRP A 127 -0.26 -2.24 -9.12
CA TRP A 127 -0.04 -0.97 -8.43
C TRP A 127 -1.03 -0.76 -7.30
N HIS A 128 -0.71 0.18 -6.42
CA HIS A 128 -1.65 0.68 -5.42
C HIS A 128 -2.11 2.09 -5.82
N PRO A 129 -3.42 2.35 -5.99
CA PRO A 129 -3.95 3.64 -6.45
C PRO A 129 -3.71 4.78 -5.47
N ARG A 130 -3.47 4.48 -4.18
CA ARG A 130 -3.06 5.46 -3.16
C ARG A 130 -1.55 5.47 -2.89
N GLY A 131 -0.78 4.71 -3.67
CA GLY A 131 0.68 4.67 -3.60
C GLY A 131 1.31 5.85 -4.33
N SER A 132 2.62 5.78 -4.57
CA SER A 132 3.35 6.87 -5.24
C SER A 132 3.17 6.89 -6.77
N GLY A 133 2.10 6.27 -7.29
CA GLY A 133 1.86 6.09 -8.73
C GLY A 133 2.82 5.10 -9.43
N LYS A 134 3.65 4.38 -8.67
CA LYS A 134 4.57 3.38 -9.21
C LYS A 134 3.81 2.11 -9.58
N THR A 135 4.13 1.59 -10.77
CA THR A 135 3.58 0.34 -11.30
C THR A 135 4.69 -0.70 -11.39
N PHE A 136 4.38 -1.94 -11.06
CA PHE A 136 5.30 -3.06 -11.15
C PHE A 136 4.81 -4.01 -12.24
N THR A 137 5.55 -4.08 -13.34
CA THR A 137 5.24 -4.96 -14.47
C THR A 137 6.12 -6.20 -14.42
N VAL A 138 5.48 -7.35 -14.58
CA VAL A 138 6.11 -8.66 -14.62
C VAL A 138 5.69 -9.33 -15.91
N ILE A 139 6.67 -9.76 -16.70
CA ILE A 139 6.46 -10.58 -17.89
C ILE A 139 6.70 -12.03 -17.50
N ILE A 140 5.73 -12.88 -17.82
CA ILE A 140 5.74 -14.31 -17.50
C ILE A 140 5.61 -15.06 -18.81
N ASP A 141 6.56 -15.95 -19.09
CA ASP A 141 6.61 -16.78 -20.29
C ASP A 141 6.78 -18.26 -19.87
N GLU A 142 6.17 -19.18 -20.61
CA GLU A 142 6.33 -20.63 -20.49
C GLU A 142 7.81 -21.06 -20.50
N VAL A 143 8.64 -20.35 -21.29
CA VAL A 143 10.03 -20.75 -21.56
C VAL A 143 11.05 -20.05 -20.66
N ALA A 144 10.65 -18.97 -19.98
CA ALA A 144 11.54 -18.14 -19.18
C ALA A 144 11.04 -17.97 -17.74
N ASP A 145 11.93 -18.25 -16.80
CA ASP A 145 11.87 -17.78 -15.41
C ASP A 145 11.49 -16.28 -15.38
N VAL A 146 10.82 -15.81 -14.31
CA VAL A 146 10.22 -14.47 -14.21
C VAL A 146 11.19 -13.39 -14.71
N THR A 147 10.98 -12.87 -15.93
CA THR A 147 11.96 -12.06 -16.66
C THR A 147 11.42 -10.67 -16.96
N SER A 148 11.13 -9.90 -15.90
CA SER A 148 11.38 -8.45 -15.87
C SER A 148 10.99 -7.87 -14.52
N PHE A 149 11.87 -7.05 -13.97
CA PHE A 149 11.59 -6.12 -12.87
C PHE A 149 11.70 -4.71 -13.45
N PRO A 150 10.89 -3.73 -13.00
CA PRO A 150 10.85 -2.40 -13.59
C PRO A 150 12.22 -1.69 -13.54
N ASP A 151 12.50 -0.91 -14.59
CA ASP A 151 13.62 0.03 -14.65
C ASP A 151 13.57 1.00 -13.45
N TYR A 152 14.73 1.22 -12.85
CA TYR A 152 14.95 2.06 -11.66
C TYR A 152 14.61 3.54 -11.87
#